data_AF-Q6H039-F1
#
_entry.id   AF-Q6H039-F1
#
_cell.length_a   1.000
_cell.length_b   1.000
_cell.length_c   1.000
_cell.angle_alpha   90.00
_cell.angle_beta   90.00
_cell.angle_gamma   90.00
#
_symmetry.space_group_name_H-M   'P 1'
#
loop_
_entity.id
_entity.type
_entity.pdbx_description
1 polymer ?
#
loop_
_entity_poly.entity_id
_entity_poly.type
_entity_poly.pdbx_seq_one_letter_code
_entity_poly.pdbx_strand_id
1 'polypeptide(L)'
;MSFEMISLPKVTVFPMLSDREFEDWCRRLCLPETTKELVQKIRNSEPVRKVGGGAKNVCGSYPSRKMGKTIQFESHKVELPAIVEYENDEDVLEYYDQPIRLSLSFHSLSGRCVVTSHTPDFWVMRRNSAGFEEWKASERLKILARKQPTRYQQSEEGRWHAPPAEMKVQAMGLYYYLRTDLEINWIAYQNYQFLQGYFNQENTVKKEVRKTVVECINANPGVTLKELLESTNTDWADDIYALIGTKQIYVDLKAVALNEPEKVHLFSSQEMASTYDLIIAQKTSARIASGQRIDVAIGSTLVWDGKSWCVIQIGDTKIALQSENELIGLTHANFDALIAQKEIIHIQPLSAKTTDIWEQIKCASSEDLAVANYRYKVIEPYLHGSPPINSSVPERTVRSWKSKYHQALNNYGWGYIGLLPNRGKKGNRVDRFSPDTWEFIDQIIEQHYENLKQRGKLATYGILVREWEKAGKTDPCP
;
A
#
# COMPACT_ATOMS: atom_id res chain seq x y z
N MET A 1 -11.74 -22.11 26.46
CA MET A 1 -10.93 -21.91 25.24
C MET A 1 -10.54 -20.43 25.17
N SER A 2 -9.35 -20.14 25.66
CA SER A 2 -8.71 -18.82 25.63
C SER A 2 -8.38 -18.45 24.18
N PHE A 3 -9.02 -17.40 23.68
CA PHE A 3 -8.59 -16.74 22.45
C PHE A 3 -7.18 -16.18 22.70
N GLU A 4 -6.16 -16.84 22.17
CA GLU A 4 -4.84 -16.26 22.02
C GLU A 4 -4.98 -15.03 21.14
N MET A 5 -4.91 -13.85 21.78
CA MET A 5 -4.74 -12.60 21.07
C MET A 5 -3.45 -12.70 20.27
N ILE A 6 -3.58 -12.76 18.95
CA ILE A 6 -2.48 -12.47 18.03
C ILE A 6 -2.01 -11.07 18.42
N SER A 7 -0.87 -11.00 19.10
CA SER A 7 -0.14 -9.76 19.35
C SER A 7 0.16 -9.17 17.99
N LEU A 8 -0.65 -8.18 17.57
CA LEU A 8 -0.30 -7.32 16.46
C LEU A 8 1.13 -6.82 16.69
N PRO A 9 2.00 -6.82 15.67
CA PRO A 9 3.35 -6.34 15.84
C PRO A 9 3.28 -4.91 16.37
N LYS A 10 3.88 -4.67 17.55
CA LYS A 10 4.22 -3.32 17.99
C LYS A 10 5.15 -2.76 16.93
N VAL A 11 4.64 -1.97 16.00
CA VAL A 11 5.50 -1.17 15.13
C VAL A 11 6.00 -0.03 16.01
N THR A 12 7.19 -0.27 16.55
CA THR A 12 8.12 0.74 17.07
C THR A 12 7.97 2.03 16.28
N VAL A 13 7.73 3.16 16.97
CA VAL A 13 8.33 4.44 16.55
C VAL A 13 9.72 4.05 16.11
N PHE A 14 10.09 4.18 14.83
CA PHE A 14 11.47 3.86 14.45
C PHE A 14 12.27 5.05 14.96
N PRO A 15 12.93 4.97 16.14
CA PRO A 15 13.91 5.98 16.46
C PRO A 15 14.96 5.95 15.35
N MET A 16 15.78 7.01 15.30
CA MET A 16 17.07 6.94 14.65
C MET A 16 17.73 5.57 14.89
N LEU A 17 18.45 5.07 13.88
CA LEU A 17 19.07 3.76 13.94
C LEU A 17 19.93 3.64 15.21
N SER A 18 19.81 2.54 15.93
CA SER A 18 20.78 2.21 16.97
C SER A 18 22.19 2.10 16.37
N ASP A 19 23.22 2.19 17.20
CA ASP A 19 24.62 2.05 16.73
C ASP A 19 24.82 0.75 15.97
N ARG A 20 24.19 -0.35 16.41
CA ARG A 20 24.24 -1.64 15.71
C ARG A 20 23.56 -1.61 14.35
N GLU A 21 22.34 -1.06 14.27
CA GLU A 21 21.61 -0.95 13.00
C GLU A 21 22.33 -0.05 12.00
N PHE A 22 22.96 1.01 12.49
CA PHE A 22 23.81 1.88 11.69
C PHE A 22 25.03 1.15 11.13
N GLU A 23 25.73 0.36 11.95
CA GLU A 23 26.85 -0.47 11.50
C GLU A 23 26.43 -1.50 10.43
N ASP A 24 25.30 -2.17 10.65
CA ASP A 24 24.73 -3.12 9.69
C ASP A 24 24.31 -2.42 8.39
N TRP A 25 23.78 -1.19 8.49
CA TRP A 25 23.45 -0.35 7.35
C TRP A 25 24.69 0.07 6.55
N CYS A 26 25.75 0.56 7.21
CA CYS A 26 27.03 0.91 6.58
C CYS A 26 27.65 -0.29 5.86
N ARG A 27 27.64 -1.47 6.50
CA ARG A 27 28.18 -2.71 5.92
C ARG A 27 27.40 -3.14 4.68
N ARG A 28 26.07 -3.07 4.73
CA ARG A 28 25.20 -3.45 3.61
C ARG A 28 25.36 -2.54 2.39
N LEU A 29 25.65 -1.25 2.61
CA LEU A 29 25.95 -0.30 1.54
C LEU A 29 27.42 -0.30 1.10
N CYS A 30 28.27 -1.09 1.75
CA CYS A 30 29.72 -1.13 1.51
C CYS A 30 30.36 0.27 1.59
N LEU A 31 29.94 1.09 2.57
CA LEU A 31 30.48 2.45 2.71
C LEU A 31 31.96 2.41 3.10
N PRO A 32 32.82 3.23 2.48
CA PRO A 32 34.19 3.43 2.94
C PRO A 32 34.24 3.94 4.39
N GLU A 33 35.29 3.60 5.14
CA GLU A 33 35.42 4.01 6.55
C GLU A 33 35.38 5.54 6.71
N THR A 34 36.01 6.28 5.81
CA THR A 34 35.97 7.75 5.78
C THR A 34 34.55 8.30 5.60
N THR A 35 33.73 7.63 4.80
CA THR A 35 32.31 7.97 4.60
C THR A 35 31.51 7.63 5.85
N LYS A 36 31.75 6.47 6.46
CA LYS A 36 31.11 6.08 7.72
C LYS A 36 31.40 7.10 8.83
N GLU A 37 32.64 7.52 9.00
CA GLU A 37 33.03 8.57 9.96
C GLU A 37 32.30 9.89 9.69
N LEU A 38 32.17 10.28 8.41
CA LEU A 38 31.41 11.47 8.01
C LEU A 38 29.93 11.35 8.42
N VAL A 39 29.30 10.21 8.14
CA VAL A 39 27.89 9.99 8.50
C VAL A 39 27.71 9.98 10.02
N GLN A 40 28.59 9.29 10.75
CA GLN A 40 28.56 9.30 12.22
C GLN A 40 28.70 10.72 12.79
N LYS A 41 29.56 11.53 12.18
CA LYS A 41 29.71 12.95 12.55
C LYS A 41 28.42 13.73 12.30
N ILE A 42 27.78 13.56 11.15
CA ILE A 42 26.50 14.22 10.84
C ILE A 42 25.43 13.85 11.88
N ARG A 43 25.32 12.55 12.20
CA ARG A 43 24.32 12.04 13.17
C ARG A 43 24.46 12.64 14.56
N ASN A 44 25.70 12.95 14.95
CA ASN A 44 26.06 13.46 16.28
C ASN A 44 26.26 14.98 16.34
N SER A 45 25.99 15.72 15.26
CA SER A 45 26.21 17.17 15.19
C SER A 45 24.91 17.95 15.04
N GLU A 46 24.91 19.18 15.55
CA GLU A 46 23.89 20.18 15.25
C GLU A 46 24.07 20.74 13.81
N PRO A 47 23.01 21.31 13.20
CA PRO A 47 23.09 21.97 11.90
C PRO A 47 24.22 23.01 11.82
N VAL A 48 25.02 22.99 10.75
CA VAL A 48 26.22 23.85 10.62
C VAL A 48 25.91 25.33 10.37
N ARG A 49 24.63 25.64 10.18
CA ARG A 49 24.08 26.96 10.00
C ARG A 49 22.72 26.98 10.71
N LYS A 50 22.39 28.12 11.30
CA LYS A 50 21.04 28.39 11.80
C LYS A 50 20.27 29.10 10.72
N VAL A 51 19.04 28.68 10.47
CA VAL A 51 18.13 29.37 9.57
C VAL A 51 17.77 30.75 10.13
N GLY A 52 17.72 31.77 9.26
CA GLY A 52 17.38 33.14 9.63
C GLY A 52 16.23 33.67 8.77
N GLY A 53 15.28 34.38 9.38
CA GLY A 53 14.15 34.98 8.67
C GLY A 53 14.58 36.18 7.84
N GLY A 54 14.45 36.09 6.52
CA GLY A 54 14.64 37.22 5.60
C GLY A 54 13.30 37.70 5.03
N ALA A 55 13.25 38.94 4.53
CA ALA A 55 12.02 39.57 4.00
C ALA A 55 11.32 38.81 2.84
N LYS A 56 11.95 37.78 2.26
CA LYS A 56 11.43 36.99 1.12
C LYS A 56 11.21 35.51 1.42
N ASN A 57 11.61 35.03 2.61
CA ASN A 57 11.59 33.61 2.96
C ASN A 57 10.91 33.41 4.32
N VAL A 58 10.05 32.41 4.42
CA VAL A 58 9.50 31.94 5.70
C VAL A 58 10.38 30.79 6.17
N CYS A 59 11.21 31.06 7.16
CA CYS A 59 11.95 30.02 7.88
C CYS A 59 11.11 29.51 9.04
N GLY A 60 11.33 28.26 9.42
CA GLY A 60 10.65 27.65 10.54
C GLY A 60 11.34 26.37 10.99
N SER A 61 10.63 25.62 11.82
CA SER A 61 11.13 24.42 12.44
C SER A 61 10.04 23.36 12.49
N TYR A 62 10.36 22.12 12.12
CA TYR A 62 9.43 21.00 12.06
C TYR A 62 9.73 19.98 13.18
N PRO A 63 8.77 19.64 14.05
CA PRO A 63 8.98 18.62 15.09
C PRO A 63 8.90 17.22 14.47
N SER A 64 10.05 16.62 14.15
CA SER A 64 10.13 15.29 13.54
C SER A 64 9.94 14.19 14.58
N ARG A 65 8.97 13.31 14.34
CA ARG A 65 8.75 12.11 15.16
C ARG A 65 9.75 11.02 14.79
N LYS A 66 10.10 10.91 13.50
CA LYS A 66 11.11 9.97 13.01
C LYS A 66 12.48 10.25 13.63
N MET A 67 12.87 11.52 13.70
CA MET A 67 14.19 11.92 14.20
C MET A 67 14.19 12.22 15.71
N GLY A 68 13.03 12.34 16.35
CA GLY A 68 12.90 12.71 17.76
C GLY A 68 13.45 14.11 18.09
N LYS A 69 13.57 14.97 17.08
CA LYS A 69 14.19 16.31 17.17
C LYS A 69 13.52 17.29 16.22
N THR A 70 13.84 18.57 16.39
CA THR A 70 13.33 19.64 15.54
C THR A 70 14.25 19.86 14.34
N ILE A 71 13.69 19.87 13.13
CA ILE A 71 14.42 20.05 11.86
C ILE A 71 14.14 21.45 11.31
N GLN A 72 15.16 22.21 10.93
CA GLN A 72 14.98 23.57 10.41
C GLN A 72 14.67 23.57 8.91
N PHE A 73 13.98 24.61 8.46
CA PHE A 73 13.81 24.92 7.03
C PHE A 73 13.87 26.42 6.77
N GLU A 74 14.43 26.84 5.63
CA GLU A 74 14.45 28.21 5.12
C GLU A 74 13.33 28.47 4.11
N SER A 75 12.66 27.42 3.61
CA SER A 75 11.63 27.53 2.58
C SER A 75 10.38 26.68 2.84
N HIS A 76 9.25 27.33 3.07
CA HIS A 76 7.94 26.65 3.13
C HIS A 76 7.45 26.07 1.79
N LYS A 77 8.12 26.39 0.67
CA LYS A 77 7.69 25.98 -0.68
C LYS A 77 8.38 24.73 -1.19
N VAL A 78 9.58 24.43 -0.69
CA VAL A 78 10.35 23.25 -1.14
C VAL A 78 10.94 22.45 0.00
N GLU A 79 11.52 23.11 1.02
CA GLU A 79 12.15 22.40 2.14
C GLU A 79 11.13 21.84 3.13
N LEU A 80 10.09 22.60 3.52
CA LEU A 80 9.04 22.08 4.39
C LEU A 80 8.29 20.90 3.74
N PRO A 81 7.87 20.95 2.46
CA PRO A 81 7.33 19.77 1.79
C PRO A 81 8.29 18.59 1.73
N ALA A 82 9.59 18.83 1.51
CA ALA A 82 10.60 17.79 1.55
C ALA A 82 10.71 17.12 2.93
N ILE A 83 10.68 17.90 4.01
CA ILE A 83 10.66 17.38 5.38
C ILE A 83 9.43 16.48 5.60
N VAL A 84 8.25 16.92 5.15
CA VAL A 84 7.02 16.13 5.27
C VAL A 84 7.10 14.84 4.44
N GLU A 85 7.72 14.88 3.26
CA GLU A 85 8.01 13.68 2.44
C GLU A 85 8.93 12.72 3.22
N TYR A 86 10.07 13.19 3.71
CA TYR A 86 11.03 12.37 4.45
C TYR A 86 10.44 11.75 5.71
N GLU A 87 9.67 12.53 6.47
CA GLU A 87 9.01 12.09 7.72
C GLU A 87 8.08 10.89 7.48
N ASN A 88 7.41 10.85 6.32
CA ASN A 88 6.38 9.86 6.01
C ASN A 88 6.81 8.78 4.99
N ASP A 89 7.99 8.92 4.39
CA ASP A 89 8.59 7.90 3.53
C ASP A 89 9.19 6.77 4.37
N GLU A 90 8.80 5.54 4.06
CA GLU A 90 9.29 4.33 4.72
C GLU A 90 10.70 3.92 4.26
N ASP A 91 11.16 4.41 3.12
CA ASP A 91 12.54 4.20 2.66
C ASP A 91 13.53 5.10 3.40
N VAL A 92 13.09 6.27 3.88
CA VAL A 92 13.93 7.20 4.65
C VAL A 92 14.03 6.73 6.09
N LEU A 93 15.26 6.42 6.52
CA LEU A 93 15.59 6.00 7.88
C LEU A 93 15.89 7.20 8.77
N GLU A 94 16.72 8.12 8.29
CA GLU A 94 17.11 9.33 9.00
C GLU A 94 17.32 10.50 8.02
N TYR A 95 17.11 11.73 8.48
CA TYR A 95 17.40 12.93 7.71
C TYR A 95 17.80 14.11 8.60
N TYR A 96 18.69 14.96 8.09
CA TYR A 96 19.33 16.03 8.86
C TYR A 96 19.41 17.30 8.03
N ASP A 97 18.96 18.42 8.58
CA ASP A 97 19.06 19.73 7.96
C ASP A 97 20.47 20.31 8.08
N GLN A 98 20.90 21.00 7.01
CA GLN A 98 22.15 21.75 6.93
C GLN A 98 23.35 20.98 7.52
N PRO A 99 23.66 19.77 7.00
CA PRO A 99 24.48 18.78 7.70
C PRO A 99 25.97 19.13 7.72
N ILE A 100 26.51 19.65 6.62
CA ILE A 100 27.94 19.97 6.46
C ILE A 100 28.16 21.12 5.48
N ARG A 101 29.39 21.66 5.43
CA ARG A 101 29.84 22.57 4.37
C ARG A 101 30.76 21.85 3.39
N LEU A 102 30.37 21.81 2.13
CA LEU A 102 31.14 21.31 1.01
C LEU A 102 31.85 22.47 0.30
N SER A 103 33.16 22.31 0.02
CA SER A 103 33.88 23.22 -0.87
C SER A 103 33.71 22.76 -2.31
N LEU A 104 33.07 23.59 -3.13
CA LEU A 104 32.80 23.32 -4.54
C LEU A 104 33.66 24.23 -5.42
N SER A 105 34.28 23.66 -6.45
CA SER A 105 35.04 24.39 -7.47
C SER A 105 34.41 24.24 -8.85
N PHE A 106 34.18 25.35 -9.55
CA PHE A 106 33.62 25.37 -10.91
C PHE A 106 34.03 26.64 -11.66
N HIS A 107 33.88 26.63 -12.99
CA HIS A 107 34.20 27.80 -13.82
C HIS A 107 33.01 28.76 -13.94
N SER A 108 33.19 30.06 -13.70
CA SER A 108 32.17 31.08 -13.96
C SER A 108 31.81 31.17 -15.44
N LEU A 109 30.77 31.94 -15.78
CA LEU A 109 30.43 32.27 -17.16
C LEU A 109 31.62 32.93 -17.92
N SER A 110 32.48 33.66 -17.21
CA SER A 110 33.70 34.28 -17.77
C SER A 110 34.92 33.35 -17.81
N GLY A 111 34.76 32.06 -17.46
CA GLY A 111 35.84 31.05 -17.45
C GLY A 111 36.72 31.04 -16.19
N ARG A 112 36.54 31.97 -15.25
CA ARG A 112 37.31 32.04 -14.00
C ARG A 112 36.96 30.88 -13.06
N CYS A 113 37.95 30.24 -12.45
CA CYS A 113 37.71 29.27 -11.38
C CYS A 113 37.14 29.98 -10.13
N VAL A 114 35.98 29.51 -9.67
CA VAL A 114 35.27 29.97 -8.48
C VAL A 114 35.25 28.82 -7.47
N VAL A 115 35.67 29.10 -6.24
CA VAL A 115 35.53 28.21 -5.10
C VAL A 115 34.47 28.79 -4.17
N THR A 116 33.47 27.98 -3.80
CA THR A 116 32.38 28.42 -2.92
C THR A 116 32.12 27.39 -1.83
N SER A 117 31.80 27.88 -0.62
CA SER A 117 31.27 27.05 0.45
C SER A 117 29.78 26.82 0.21
N HIS A 118 29.39 25.57 0.10
CA HIS A 118 28.01 25.15 -0.14
C HIS A 118 27.54 24.28 1.03
N THR A 119 26.42 24.64 1.63
CA THR A 119 25.72 23.81 2.61
C THR A 119 24.53 23.19 1.90
N PRO A 120 24.48 21.86 1.70
CA PRO A 120 23.28 21.21 1.21
C PRO A 120 22.12 21.38 2.18
N ASP A 121 20.89 21.43 1.67
CA ASP A 121 19.70 21.56 2.54
C ASP A 121 19.53 20.35 3.46
N PHE A 122 19.66 19.12 2.94
CA PHE A 122 19.50 17.90 3.72
C PHE A 122 20.58 16.85 3.47
N TRP A 123 20.90 16.09 4.52
CA TRP A 123 21.47 14.75 4.42
C TRP A 123 20.35 13.74 4.63
N VAL A 124 20.24 12.73 3.76
CA VAL A 124 19.16 11.73 3.83
C VAL A 124 19.75 10.32 3.78
N MET A 125 19.40 9.51 4.78
CA MET A 125 19.75 8.11 4.88
C MET A 125 18.54 7.27 4.47
N ARG A 126 18.64 6.56 3.36
CA ARG A 126 17.62 5.64 2.86
C ARG A 126 17.99 4.20 3.19
N ARG A 127 17.07 3.24 2.98
CA ARG A 127 17.40 1.82 3.18
C ARG A 127 18.59 1.43 2.32
N ASN A 128 18.57 1.73 1.03
CA ASN A 128 19.57 1.23 0.07
C ASN A 128 20.51 2.30 -0.49
N SER A 129 20.51 3.51 0.07
CA SER A 129 21.38 4.60 -0.40
C SER A 129 21.51 5.70 0.65
N ALA A 130 22.46 6.61 0.48
CA ALA A 130 22.49 7.87 1.21
C ALA A 130 23.20 8.96 0.40
N GLY A 131 22.88 10.19 0.74
CA GLY A 131 23.39 11.34 0.01
C GLY A 131 22.82 12.66 0.47
N PHE A 132 23.23 13.70 -0.22
CA PHE A 132 22.78 15.06 0.03
C PHE A 132 21.67 15.44 -0.95
N GLU A 133 20.67 16.16 -0.45
CA GLU A 133 19.58 16.70 -1.25
C GLU A 133 19.52 18.21 -1.08
N GLU A 134 19.56 18.92 -2.19
CA GLU A 134 19.41 20.37 -2.28
C GLU A 134 18.11 20.68 -2.98
N TRP A 135 17.28 21.53 -2.37
CA TRP A 135 15.97 21.90 -2.89
C TRP A 135 15.97 23.32 -3.45
N LYS A 136 15.55 23.45 -4.71
CA LYS A 136 15.39 24.76 -5.37
C LYS A 136 14.16 24.80 -6.23
N ALA A 137 13.45 25.93 -6.20
CA ALA A 137 12.36 26.17 -7.15
C ALA A 137 12.88 26.06 -8.60
N SER A 138 12.14 25.35 -9.46
CA SER A 138 12.49 25.07 -10.84
C SER A 138 12.74 26.35 -11.64
N GLU A 139 11.88 27.36 -11.47
CA GLU A 139 12.06 28.69 -12.09
C GLU A 139 13.34 29.38 -11.63
N ARG A 140 13.73 29.18 -10.36
CA ARG A 140 14.98 29.73 -9.83
C ARG A 140 16.19 29.03 -10.44
N LEU A 141 16.13 27.71 -10.64
CA LEU A 141 17.19 26.95 -11.29
C LEU A 141 17.41 27.37 -12.75
N LYS A 142 16.34 27.64 -13.51
CA LYS A 142 16.46 28.20 -14.88
C LYS A 142 17.27 29.48 -14.91
N ILE A 143 17.07 30.38 -13.93
CA ILE A 143 17.84 31.63 -13.80
C ILE A 143 19.29 31.33 -13.39
N LEU A 144 19.50 30.41 -12.45
CA LEU A 144 20.82 30.05 -11.95
C LEU A 144 21.68 29.36 -13.01
N ALA A 145 21.12 28.47 -13.82
CA ALA A 145 21.81 27.80 -14.91
C ALA A 145 22.32 28.79 -15.96
N ARG A 146 21.54 29.83 -16.30
CA ARG A 146 22.00 30.92 -17.19
C ARG A 146 23.18 31.71 -16.60
N LYS A 147 23.22 31.89 -15.28
CA LYS A 147 24.27 32.65 -14.58
C LYS A 147 25.51 31.80 -14.26
N GLN A 148 25.33 30.50 -14.02
CA GLN A 148 26.35 29.56 -13.55
C GLN A 148 26.16 28.20 -14.26
N PRO A 149 26.38 28.13 -15.59
CA PRO A 149 26.05 26.96 -16.42
C PRO A 149 26.91 25.72 -16.13
N THR A 150 28.06 25.91 -15.50
CA THR A 150 28.92 24.80 -15.05
C THR A 150 28.54 24.28 -13.67
N ARG A 151 27.72 25.03 -12.92
CA ARG A 151 27.25 24.66 -11.59
C ARG A 151 25.87 24.03 -11.63
N TYR A 152 24.99 24.52 -12.49
CA TYR A 152 23.62 24.03 -12.61
C TYR A 152 23.33 23.70 -14.08
N GLN A 153 22.92 22.46 -14.31
CA GLN A 153 22.63 21.93 -15.64
C GLN A 153 21.30 21.20 -15.61
N GLN A 154 20.59 21.21 -16.74
CA GLN A 154 19.37 20.42 -16.91
C GLN A 154 19.62 19.40 -18.01
N SER A 155 19.32 18.13 -17.75
CA SER A 155 19.40 17.07 -18.76
C SER A 155 18.27 17.20 -19.79
N GLU A 156 18.38 16.47 -20.91
CA GLU A 156 17.32 16.38 -21.93
C GLU A 156 16.01 15.83 -21.35
N GLU A 157 16.09 14.94 -20.36
CA GLU A 157 14.95 14.39 -19.62
C GLU A 157 14.35 15.37 -18.60
N GLY A 158 14.90 16.58 -18.49
CA GLY A 158 14.41 17.64 -17.60
C GLY A 158 14.94 17.57 -16.17
N ARG A 159 15.82 16.63 -15.85
CA ARG A 159 16.42 16.48 -14.51
C ARG A 159 17.49 17.53 -14.26
N TRP A 160 17.49 18.11 -13.06
CA TRP A 160 18.50 19.07 -12.65
C TRP A 160 19.73 18.40 -12.04
N HIS A 161 20.90 18.93 -12.42
CA HIS A 161 22.21 18.46 -12.02
C HIS A 161 23.03 19.58 -11.43
N ALA A 162 23.87 19.21 -10.46
CA ALA A 162 24.89 20.08 -9.87
C ALA A 162 26.28 19.42 -9.99
N PRO A 163 26.89 19.40 -11.19
CA PRO A 163 28.09 18.59 -11.46
C PRO A 163 29.24 18.77 -10.45
N PRO A 164 29.56 19.99 -9.97
CA PRO A 164 30.62 20.17 -8.97
C PRO A 164 30.31 19.50 -7.63
N ALA A 165 29.04 19.49 -7.22
CA ALA A 165 28.60 18.85 -5.98
C ALA A 165 28.51 17.34 -6.15
N GLU A 166 27.94 16.87 -7.27
CA GLU A 166 27.86 15.46 -7.64
C GLU A 166 29.25 14.81 -7.65
N MET A 167 30.21 15.40 -8.38
CA MET A 167 31.57 14.88 -8.45
C MET A 167 32.25 14.81 -7.08
N LYS A 168 32.04 15.83 -6.23
CA LYS A 168 32.61 15.89 -4.88
C LYS A 168 32.07 14.78 -3.98
N VAL A 169 30.78 14.50 -4.06
CA VAL A 169 30.06 13.57 -3.19
C VAL A 169 30.14 12.13 -3.71
N GLN A 170 30.16 11.94 -5.03
CA GLN A 170 30.35 10.63 -5.66
C GLN A 170 31.70 10.00 -5.28
N ALA A 171 32.75 10.81 -5.11
CA ALA A 171 34.04 10.35 -4.61
C ALA A 171 33.97 9.73 -3.19
N MET A 172 32.89 9.97 -2.45
CA MET A 172 32.61 9.40 -1.13
C MET A 172 31.67 8.18 -1.20
N GLY A 173 31.27 7.75 -2.40
CA GLY A 173 30.28 6.68 -2.59
C GLY A 173 28.84 7.09 -2.28
N LEU A 174 28.55 8.39 -2.32
CA LEU A 174 27.25 8.97 -1.97
C LEU A 174 26.62 9.66 -3.18
N TYR A 175 25.30 9.85 -3.17
CA TYR A 175 24.64 10.66 -4.20
C TYR A 175 24.53 12.13 -3.78
N TYR A 176 24.40 13.02 -4.77
CA TYR A 176 23.95 14.38 -4.56
C TYR A 176 22.79 14.65 -5.53
N TYR A 177 21.62 15.03 -5.01
CA TYR A 177 20.47 15.36 -5.84
C TYR A 177 20.07 16.82 -5.70
N LEU A 178 19.90 17.47 -6.84
CA LEU A 178 19.30 18.79 -6.95
C LEU A 178 17.81 18.62 -7.27
N ARG A 179 16.96 18.78 -6.26
CA ARG A 179 15.52 18.53 -6.33
C ARG A 179 14.73 19.82 -6.48
N THR A 180 13.52 19.70 -7.03
CA THR A 180 12.66 20.85 -7.35
C THR A 180 11.23 20.72 -6.85
N ASP A 181 10.51 21.85 -6.82
CA ASP A 181 9.09 21.92 -6.50
C ASP A 181 8.19 21.04 -7.40
N LEU A 182 8.68 20.66 -8.59
CA LEU A 182 7.97 19.75 -9.50
C LEU A 182 7.98 18.30 -9.03
N GLU A 183 8.91 17.93 -8.15
CA GLU A 183 9.00 16.58 -7.56
C GLU A 183 8.10 16.42 -6.32
N ILE A 184 7.55 17.53 -5.81
CA ILE A 184 6.70 17.52 -4.62
C ILE A 184 5.33 16.97 -4.99
N ASN A 185 4.94 15.88 -4.32
CA ASN A 185 3.55 15.43 -4.35
C ASN A 185 2.71 16.30 -3.40
N TRP A 186 2.07 17.32 -3.96
CA TRP A 186 1.24 18.28 -3.21
C TRP A 186 0.01 17.65 -2.57
N ILE A 187 -0.55 16.59 -3.16
CA ILE A 187 -1.67 15.82 -2.58
C ILE A 187 -1.20 15.15 -1.29
N ALA A 188 -0.08 14.40 -1.37
CA ALA A 188 0.53 13.75 -0.22
C ALA A 188 0.88 14.75 0.88
N TYR A 189 1.50 15.88 0.51
CA TYR A 189 1.84 16.94 1.45
C TYR A 189 0.62 17.44 2.23
N GLN A 190 -0.47 17.79 1.53
CA GLN A 190 -1.71 18.25 2.16
C GLN A 190 -2.34 17.19 3.07
N ASN A 191 -2.37 15.94 2.60
CA ASN A 191 -2.88 14.81 3.37
C ASN A 191 -2.06 14.58 4.66
N TYR A 192 -0.73 14.59 4.57
CA TYR A 192 0.13 14.41 5.73
C TYR A 192 0.04 15.58 6.72
N GLN A 193 -0.14 16.81 6.23
CA GLN A 193 -0.41 17.95 7.10
C GLN A 193 -1.72 17.80 7.85
N PHE A 194 -2.79 17.43 7.15
CA PHE A 194 -4.09 17.19 7.76
C PHE A 194 -4.03 16.07 8.81
N LEU A 195 -3.37 14.96 8.47
CA LEU A 195 -3.24 13.80 9.35
C LEU A 195 -2.22 13.95 10.48
N GLN A 196 -1.50 15.07 10.57
CA GLN A 196 -0.41 15.25 11.54
C GLN A 196 -0.87 15.01 12.99
N GLY A 197 -2.07 15.46 13.34
CA GLY A 197 -2.67 15.23 14.67
C GLY A 197 -3.11 13.77 14.92
N TYR A 198 -3.30 13.00 13.85
CA TYR A 198 -3.83 11.64 13.89
C TYR A 198 -2.74 10.57 13.92
N PHE A 199 -1.48 10.91 13.63
CA PHE A 199 -0.38 9.94 13.62
C PHE A 199 0.13 9.50 15.01
N ASN A 200 -0.37 10.09 16.10
CA ASN A 200 -0.02 9.61 17.43
C ASN A 200 -0.62 8.23 17.66
N GLN A 201 0.19 7.23 17.98
CA GLN A 201 -0.28 5.88 18.30
C GLN A 201 -1.09 5.83 19.61
N GLU A 202 -0.99 6.84 20.46
CA GLU A 202 -1.84 7.02 21.64
C GLU A 202 -3.26 7.47 21.29
N ASN A 203 -3.53 7.84 20.03
CA ASN A 203 -4.89 8.07 19.54
C ASN A 203 -5.66 6.76 19.63
N THR A 204 -6.37 6.59 20.74
CA THR A 204 -7.06 5.36 21.10
C THR A 204 -8.48 5.43 20.57
N VAL A 205 -8.65 4.90 19.36
CA VAL A 205 -9.98 4.61 18.82
C VAL A 205 -10.62 3.51 19.66
N LYS A 206 -11.87 3.73 20.09
CA LYS A 206 -12.63 2.73 20.86
C LYS A 206 -12.66 1.40 20.09
N LYS A 207 -12.47 0.28 20.80
CA LYS A 207 -12.35 -1.05 20.17
C LYS A 207 -13.59 -1.39 19.34
N GLU A 208 -14.76 -0.96 19.79
CA GLU A 208 -16.06 -1.19 19.17
C GLU A 208 -16.19 -0.42 17.84
N VAL A 209 -15.74 0.85 17.82
CA VAL A 209 -15.73 1.69 16.62
C VAL A 209 -14.76 1.12 15.60
N ARG A 210 -13.53 0.82 16.04
CA ARG A 210 -12.50 0.17 15.20
C ARG A 210 -13.05 -1.10 14.57
N LYS A 211 -13.65 -2.00 15.37
CA LYS A 211 -14.18 -3.27 14.89
C LYS A 211 -15.24 -3.04 13.80
N THR A 212 -16.22 -2.18 14.09
CA THR A 212 -17.31 -1.86 13.14
C THR A 212 -16.79 -1.31 11.82
N VAL A 213 -15.88 -0.32 11.87
CA VAL A 213 -15.33 0.30 10.66
C VAL A 213 -14.53 -0.70 9.83
N VAL A 214 -13.66 -1.48 10.47
CA VAL A 214 -12.84 -2.49 9.78
C VAL A 214 -13.72 -3.60 9.17
N GLU A 215 -14.76 -4.05 9.88
CA GLU A 215 -15.72 -5.03 9.35
C GLU A 215 -16.48 -4.48 8.14
N CYS A 216 -16.90 -3.21 8.17
CA CYS A 216 -17.55 -2.55 7.03
C CYS A 216 -16.63 -2.51 5.80
N ILE A 217 -15.38 -2.11 5.97
CA ILE A 217 -14.40 -2.04 4.87
C ILE A 217 -14.05 -3.42 4.32
N ASN A 218 -13.94 -4.44 5.19
CA ASN A 218 -13.71 -5.82 4.76
C ASN A 218 -14.92 -6.38 3.99
N ALA A 219 -16.14 -6.04 4.43
CA ALA A 219 -17.36 -6.44 3.74
C ALA A 219 -17.52 -5.73 2.39
N ASN A 220 -17.09 -4.47 2.30
CA ASN A 220 -17.23 -3.59 1.14
C ASN A 220 -15.89 -2.96 0.74
N PRO A 221 -14.94 -3.73 0.15
CA PRO A 221 -13.68 -3.16 -0.29
C PRO A 221 -13.89 -2.04 -1.30
N GLY A 222 -13.30 -0.88 -1.05
CA GLY A 222 -13.48 0.31 -1.88
C GLY A 222 -14.69 1.17 -1.48
N VAL A 223 -15.32 0.95 -0.33
CA VAL A 223 -16.25 1.93 0.26
C VAL A 223 -15.58 3.30 0.34
N THR A 224 -16.29 4.35 -0.04
CA THR A 224 -15.74 5.69 -0.02
C THR A 224 -15.70 6.27 1.39
N LEU A 225 -14.77 7.19 1.63
CA LEU A 225 -14.71 7.93 2.89
C LEU A 225 -16.04 8.67 3.14
N LYS A 226 -16.65 9.22 2.10
CA LYS A 226 -17.98 9.85 2.19
C LYS A 226 -19.05 8.86 2.67
N GLU A 227 -19.20 7.72 2.01
CA GLU A 227 -20.18 6.70 2.39
C GLU A 227 -19.95 6.23 3.83
N LEU A 228 -18.70 6.04 4.24
CA LEU A 228 -18.38 5.64 5.60
C LEU A 228 -18.74 6.73 6.61
N LEU A 229 -18.41 7.99 6.34
CA LEU A 229 -18.77 9.14 7.19
C LEU A 229 -20.29 9.34 7.29
N GLU A 230 -21.04 9.11 6.20
CA GLU A 230 -22.51 9.23 6.17
C GLU A 230 -23.22 8.04 6.82
N SER A 231 -22.64 6.83 6.72
CA SER A 231 -23.20 5.60 7.31
C SER A 231 -22.97 5.49 8.82
N THR A 232 -22.09 6.33 9.37
CA THR A 232 -21.70 6.33 10.78
C THR A 232 -22.21 7.59 11.47
N ASN A 233 -22.28 7.58 12.80
CA ASN A 233 -22.57 8.81 13.53
C ASN A 233 -21.42 9.80 13.29
N THR A 234 -21.75 11.09 13.15
CA THR A 234 -20.78 12.19 12.91
C THR A 234 -19.61 12.22 13.91
N ASP A 235 -19.78 11.62 15.08
CA ASP A 235 -18.77 11.51 16.14
C ASP A 235 -17.58 10.59 15.77
N TRP A 236 -17.65 9.81 14.68
CA TRP A 236 -16.61 8.84 14.29
C TRP A 236 -15.63 9.38 13.24
N ALA A 237 -15.77 10.63 12.80
CA ALA A 237 -14.87 11.21 11.80
C ALA A 237 -13.41 11.20 12.29
N ASP A 238 -13.17 11.66 13.52
CA ASP A 238 -11.83 11.65 14.13
C ASP A 238 -11.29 10.22 14.31
N ASP A 239 -12.16 9.28 14.67
CA ASP A 239 -11.80 7.87 14.80
C ASP A 239 -11.36 7.29 13.44
N ILE A 240 -12.07 7.59 12.35
CA ILE A 240 -11.70 7.12 11.00
C ILE A 240 -10.35 7.71 10.57
N TYR A 241 -10.14 9.02 10.76
CA TYR A 241 -8.84 9.64 10.45
C TYR A 241 -7.71 9.12 11.34
N ALA A 242 -7.98 8.80 12.60
CA ALA A 242 -7.03 8.11 13.47
C ALA A 242 -6.71 6.70 12.96
N LEU A 243 -7.68 5.94 12.46
CA LEU A 243 -7.44 4.62 11.86
C LEU A 243 -6.61 4.70 10.57
N ILE A 244 -6.82 5.73 9.73
CA ILE A 244 -5.97 6.00 8.56
C ILE A 244 -4.55 6.39 9.01
N GLY A 245 -4.43 7.35 9.94
CA GLY A 245 -3.15 7.85 10.44
C GLY A 245 -2.31 6.77 11.14
N THR A 246 -2.97 5.85 11.86
CA THR A 246 -2.33 4.70 12.52
C THR A 246 -2.17 3.49 11.59
N LYS A 247 -2.45 3.65 10.28
CA LYS A 247 -2.33 2.63 9.23
C LYS A 247 -3.13 1.34 9.49
N GLN A 248 -4.21 1.44 10.26
CA GLN A 248 -5.15 0.32 10.49
C GLN A 248 -6.14 0.17 9.34
N ILE A 249 -6.34 1.24 8.58
CA ILE A 249 -7.06 1.28 7.30
C ILE A 249 -6.12 1.93 6.30
N TYR A 250 -6.19 1.48 5.05
CA TYR A 250 -5.36 1.94 3.97
C TYR A 250 -6.10 2.89 3.03
N VAL A 251 -5.40 3.98 2.67
CA VAL A 251 -5.69 4.92 1.59
C VAL A 251 -4.37 5.25 0.92
N ASP A 252 -4.35 5.35 -0.41
CA ASP A 252 -3.20 5.89 -1.11
C ASP A 252 -3.15 7.42 -0.96
N LEU A 253 -2.54 7.88 0.14
CA LEU A 253 -2.38 9.29 0.46
C LEU A 253 -1.58 10.07 -0.60
N LYS A 254 -0.90 9.40 -1.53
CA LYS A 254 -0.17 10.05 -2.63
C LYS A 254 -1.03 10.23 -3.89
N ALA A 255 -2.09 9.45 -4.04
CA ALA A 255 -2.92 9.44 -5.24
C ALA A 255 -4.23 10.23 -5.10
N VAL A 256 -4.83 10.25 -3.89
CA VAL A 256 -6.14 10.88 -3.67
C VAL A 256 -6.11 11.89 -2.53
N ALA A 257 -6.76 13.04 -2.72
CA ALA A 257 -6.85 14.09 -1.70
C ALA A 257 -7.96 13.77 -0.69
N LEU A 258 -7.64 13.81 0.60
CA LEU A 258 -8.60 13.50 1.67
C LEU A 258 -9.75 14.51 1.79
N ASN A 259 -9.58 15.71 1.23
CA ASN A 259 -10.62 16.74 1.17
C ASN A 259 -11.68 16.49 0.08
N GLU A 260 -11.54 15.43 -0.72
CA GLU A 260 -12.53 14.95 -1.70
C GLU A 260 -13.05 13.57 -1.27
N PRO A 261 -13.81 13.47 -0.16
CA PRO A 261 -14.14 12.19 0.49
C PRO A 261 -14.91 11.21 -0.40
N GLU A 262 -15.61 11.69 -1.43
CA GLU A 262 -16.29 10.86 -2.43
C GLU A 262 -15.35 10.12 -3.38
N LYS A 263 -14.08 10.55 -3.48
CA LYS A 263 -13.06 9.88 -4.32
C LYS A 263 -12.14 8.97 -3.52
N VAL A 264 -12.13 9.13 -2.19
CA VAL A 264 -11.24 8.39 -1.28
C VAL A 264 -11.82 7.01 -1.03
N HIS A 265 -11.27 5.99 -1.68
CA HIS A 265 -11.65 4.60 -1.43
C HIS A 265 -10.85 4.04 -0.26
N LEU A 266 -11.53 3.34 0.66
CA LEU A 266 -10.94 2.78 1.86
C LEU A 266 -10.72 1.26 1.69
N PHE A 267 -9.57 0.78 2.18
CA PHE A 267 -9.19 -0.62 2.09
C PHE A 267 -8.61 -1.13 3.40
N SER A 268 -8.69 -2.44 3.63
CA SER A 268 -8.07 -3.07 4.79
C SER A 268 -6.54 -3.13 4.71
N SER A 269 -5.98 -3.03 3.50
CA SER A 269 -4.54 -3.10 3.24
C SER A 269 -4.19 -2.51 1.87
N GLN A 270 -2.91 -2.22 1.65
CA GLN A 270 -2.39 -1.81 0.36
C GLN A 270 -2.57 -2.88 -0.72
N GLU A 271 -2.46 -4.16 -0.34
CA GLU A 271 -2.62 -5.29 -1.23
C GLU A 271 -4.07 -5.43 -1.72
N MET A 272 -5.03 -5.13 -0.83
CA MET A 272 -6.45 -5.08 -1.18
C MET A 272 -6.75 -3.93 -2.14
N ALA A 273 -6.20 -2.73 -1.89
CA ALA A 273 -6.33 -1.59 -2.80
C ALA A 273 -5.77 -1.91 -4.19
N SER A 274 -4.56 -2.46 -4.25
CA SER A 274 -3.93 -2.86 -5.51
C SER A 274 -4.77 -3.91 -6.26
N THR A 275 -5.31 -4.89 -5.54
CA THR A 275 -6.21 -5.90 -6.12
C THR A 275 -7.49 -5.26 -6.65
N TYR A 276 -8.05 -4.29 -5.91
CA TYR A 276 -9.26 -3.59 -6.30
C TYR A 276 -9.06 -2.81 -7.61
N ASP A 277 -7.98 -2.03 -7.70
CA ASP A 277 -7.66 -1.25 -8.90
C ASP A 277 -7.49 -2.13 -10.14
N LEU A 278 -6.82 -3.28 -9.99
CA LEU A 278 -6.66 -4.26 -11.07
C LEU A 278 -8.02 -4.78 -11.58
N ILE A 279 -8.95 -5.05 -10.68
CA ILE A 279 -10.28 -5.56 -11.03
C ILE A 279 -11.11 -4.47 -11.70
N ILE A 280 -11.08 -3.24 -11.18
CA ILE A 280 -11.79 -2.11 -11.80
C ILE A 280 -11.23 -1.80 -13.18
N ALA A 281 -9.90 -1.84 -13.35
CA ALA A 281 -9.25 -1.64 -14.65
C ALA A 281 -9.63 -2.74 -15.66
N GLN A 282 -9.68 -4.01 -15.23
CA GLN A 282 -10.11 -5.13 -16.08
C GLN A 282 -11.59 -5.05 -16.44
N LYS A 283 -12.47 -4.71 -15.48
CA LYS A 283 -13.90 -4.45 -15.75
C LYS A 283 -14.09 -3.35 -16.79
N THR A 284 -13.34 -2.25 -16.65
CA THR A 284 -13.38 -1.11 -17.57
C THR A 284 -12.87 -1.51 -18.96
N SER A 285 -11.74 -2.23 -19.02
CA SER A 285 -11.16 -2.69 -20.29
C SER A 285 -12.03 -3.71 -21.01
N ALA A 286 -12.65 -4.64 -20.28
CA ALA A 286 -13.59 -5.62 -20.84
C ALA A 286 -14.84 -4.93 -21.44
N ARG A 287 -15.36 -3.87 -20.78
CA ARG A 287 -16.46 -3.05 -21.31
C ARG A 287 -16.07 -2.30 -22.59
N ILE A 288 -14.86 -1.73 -22.64
CA ILE A 288 -14.37 -1.00 -23.81
C ILE A 288 -14.09 -1.97 -24.99
N ALA A 289 -13.42 -3.09 -24.73
CA ALA A 289 -13.03 -4.07 -25.76
C ALA A 289 -14.21 -4.85 -26.34
N SER A 290 -15.25 -5.09 -25.54
CA SER A 290 -16.51 -5.68 -26.03
C SER A 290 -17.34 -4.70 -26.86
N GLY A 291 -16.92 -3.42 -26.95
CA GLY A 291 -17.63 -2.39 -27.73
C GLY A 291 -19.12 -2.39 -27.41
N GLN A 292 -19.48 -2.60 -26.14
CA GLN A 292 -20.84 -2.92 -25.72
C GLN A 292 -21.84 -1.87 -26.23
N ARG A 293 -22.39 -2.11 -27.43
CA ARG A 293 -23.82 -2.02 -27.64
C ARG A 293 -24.42 -2.88 -26.56
N ILE A 294 -25.26 -2.28 -25.76
CA ILE A 294 -25.97 -2.97 -24.71
C ILE A 294 -26.84 -4.03 -25.38
N ASP A 295 -26.46 -5.31 -25.25
CA ASP A 295 -27.34 -6.43 -25.55
C ASP A 295 -28.36 -6.52 -24.41
N VAL A 296 -29.49 -5.84 -24.59
CA VAL A 296 -30.64 -5.96 -23.70
C VAL A 296 -31.26 -7.33 -23.92
N ALA A 297 -31.17 -8.22 -22.94
CA ALA A 297 -31.91 -9.48 -22.93
C ALA A 297 -33.10 -9.39 -21.96
N ILE A 298 -34.20 -10.09 -22.26
CA ILE A 298 -35.30 -10.27 -21.30
C ILE A 298 -34.75 -10.94 -20.04
N GLY A 299 -35.05 -10.36 -18.89
CA GLY A 299 -34.51 -10.73 -17.56
C GLY A 299 -33.29 -9.92 -17.12
N SER A 300 -32.75 -9.04 -17.96
CA SER A 300 -31.60 -8.19 -17.57
C SER A 300 -32.05 -7.14 -16.55
N THR A 301 -31.21 -6.87 -15.54
CA THR A 301 -31.47 -5.80 -14.56
C THR A 301 -30.65 -4.56 -14.90
N LEU A 302 -31.30 -3.40 -14.86
CA LEU A 302 -30.72 -2.10 -15.15
C LEU A 302 -31.01 -1.06 -14.07
N VAL A 303 -30.14 -0.06 -13.95
CA VAL A 303 -30.34 1.08 -13.03
C VAL A 303 -30.65 2.33 -13.83
N TRP A 304 -31.81 2.93 -13.56
CA TRP A 304 -32.27 4.18 -14.16
C TRP A 304 -32.92 5.05 -13.09
N ASP A 305 -32.48 6.31 -13.00
CA ASP A 305 -32.91 7.28 -11.97
C ASP A 305 -32.77 6.75 -10.53
N GLY A 306 -31.65 6.08 -10.25
CA GLY A 306 -31.37 5.47 -8.95
C GLY A 306 -32.22 4.24 -8.59
N LYS A 307 -33.21 3.87 -9.40
CA LYS A 307 -34.08 2.69 -9.20
C LYS A 307 -33.59 1.51 -10.03
N SER A 308 -33.78 0.30 -9.49
CA SER A 308 -33.52 -0.96 -10.19
C SER A 308 -34.74 -1.40 -11.01
N TRP A 309 -34.51 -1.70 -12.28
CA TRP A 309 -35.52 -2.09 -13.25
C TRP A 309 -35.13 -3.42 -13.90
N CYS A 310 -36.08 -4.33 -14.06
CA CYS A 310 -35.91 -5.58 -14.80
C CYS A 310 -36.55 -5.45 -16.19
N VAL A 311 -35.83 -5.87 -17.24
CA VAL A 311 -36.38 -5.92 -18.59
C VAL A 311 -37.28 -7.15 -18.70
N ILE A 312 -38.59 -6.97 -18.71
CA ILE A 312 -39.51 -8.11 -18.73
C ILE A 312 -39.97 -8.49 -20.15
N GLN A 313 -39.89 -7.56 -21.10
CA GLN A 313 -40.29 -7.81 -22.49
C GLN A 313 -39.59 -6.86 -23.46
N ILE A 314 -39.18 -7.38 -24.61
CA ILE A 314 -38.65 -6.60 -25.74
C ILE A 314 -39.56 -6.91 -26.93
N GLY A 315 -40.40 -5.96 -27.32
CA GLY A 315 -41.25 -6.06 -28.52
C GLY A 315 -40.73 -5.18 -29.65
N ASP A 316 -41.32 -5.32 -30.83
CA ASP A 316 -40.86 -4.61 -32.04
C ASP A 316 -40.93 -3.08 -31.94
N THR A 317 -41.79 -2.55 -31.06
CA THR A 317 -42.00 -1.11 -30.89
C THR A 317 -41.60 -0.56 -29.52
N LYS A 318 -41.61 -1.40 -28.47
CA LYS A 318 -41.37 -0.99 -27.09
C LYS A 318 -40.62 -2.04 -26.28
N ILE A 319 -39.86 -1.58 -25.29
CA ILE A 319 -39.21 -2.35 -24.24
C ILE A 319 -39.95 -2.08 -22.93
N ALA A 320 -40.39 -3.14 -22.24
CA ALA A 320 -41.06 -3.04 -20.95
C ALA A 320 -40.09 -3.30 -19.79
N LEU A 321 -40.05 -2.38 -18.84
CA LEU A 321 -39.23 -2.38 -17.64
C LEU A 321 -40.11 -2.44 -16.39
N GLN A 322 -39.78 -3.31 -15.45
CA GLN A 322 -40.51 -3.49 -14.20
C GLN A 322 -39.61 -3.27 -12.98
N SER A 323 -40.05 -2.44 -12.04
CA SER A 323 -39.49 -2.36 -10.68
C SER A 323 -40.44 -3.07 -9.69
N GLU A 324 -40.16 -3.02 -8.38
CA GLU A 324 -41.00 -3.68 -7.37
C GLU A 324 -42.47 -3.23 -7.41
N ASN A 325 -42.76 -1.98 -7.80
CA ASN A 325 -44.13 -1.41 -7.77
C ASN A 325 -44.57 -0.72 -9.08
N GLU A 326 -43.69 -0.62 -10.10
CA GLU A 326 -43.96 0.18 -11.30
C GLU A 326 -43.62 -0.60 -12.58
N LEU A 327 -44.41 -0.41 -13.63
CA LEU A 327 -44.17 -0.94 -14.98
C LEU A 327 -44.14 0.21 -15.97
N ILE A 328 -43.05 0.34 -16.73
CA ILE A 328 -42.85 1.40 -17.73
C ILE A 328 -42.51 0.77 -19.08
N GLY A 329 -43.16 1.27 -20.15
CA GLY A 329 -42.85 0.90 -21.53
C GLY A 329 -42.14 2.03 -22.27
N LEU A 330 -40.89 1.82 -22.67
CA LEU A 330 -40.08 2.78 -23.43
C LEU A 330 -40.03 2.37 -24.91
N THR A 331 -40.01 3.35 -25.82
CA THR A 331 -39.69 3.07 -27.23
C THR A 331 -38.19 2.78 -27.36
N HIS A 332 -37.79 2.04 -28.40
CA HIS A 332 -36.37 1.78 -28.68
C HIS A 332 -35.53 3.06 -28.75
N ALA A 333 -36.04 4.09 -29.45
CA ALA A 333 -35.35 5.38 -29.57
C ALA A 333 -35.13 6.10 -28.22
N ASN A 334 -36.11 6.04 -27.31
CA ASN A 334 -35.97 6.68 -25.99
C ASN A 334 -35.03 5.87 -25.10
N PHE A 335 -35.09 4.54 -25.17
CA PHE A 335 -34.18 3.66 -24.43
C PHE A 335 -32.72 3.88 -24.86
N ASP A 336 -32.47 3.97 -26.17
CA ASP A 336 -31.14 4.27 -26.73
C ASP A 336 -30.65 5.67 -26.35
N ALA A 337 -31.55 6.67 -26.28
CA ALA A 337 -31.21 8.02 -25.85
C ALA A 337 -30.77 8.06 -24.38
N LEU A 338 -31.48 7.35 -23.49
CA LEU A 338 -31.14 7.24 -22.06
C LEU A 338 -29.79 6.55 -21.84
N ILE A 339 -29.45 5.57 -22.67
CA ILE A 339 -28.13 4.94 -22.72
C ILE A 339 -27.06 5.95 -23.17
N ALA A 340 -27.29 6.64 -24.28
CA ALA A 340 -26.33 7.59 -24.84
C ALA A 340 -26.02 8.75 -23.89
N GLN A 341 -27.03 9.17 -23.13
CA GLN A 341 -26.93 10.21 -22.10
C GLN A 341 -26.34 9.70 -20.78
N LYS A 342 -26.02 8.42 -20.68
CA LYS A 342 -25.50 7.74 -19.47
C LYS A 342 -26.45 7.78 -18.26
N GLU A 343 -27.75 7.95 -18.48
CA GLU A 343 -28.75 7.88 -17.41
C GLU A 343 -29.07 6.44 -17.00
N ILE A 344 -28.84 5.48 -17.92
CA ILE A 344 -28.86 4.05 -17.63
C ILE A 344 -27.41 3.57 -17.47
N ILE A 345 -27.01 3.32 -16.22
CA ILE A 345 -25.59 3.20 -15.84
C ILE A 345 -25.12 1.73 -15.78
N HIS A 346 -26.05 0.78 -15.65
CA HIS A 346 -25.74 -0.62 -15.41
C HIS A 346 -26.74 -1.51 -16.13
N ILE A 347 -26.29 -2.52 -16.90
CA ILE A 347 -27.12 -3.59 -17.45
C ILE A 347 -26.37 -4.90 -17.24
N GLN A 348 -26.92 -5.79 -16.43
CA GLN A 348 -26.35 -7.13 -16.22
C GLN A 348 -27.04 -8.14 -17.15
N PRO A 349 -26.33 -8.71 -18.16
CA PRO A 349 -26.87 -9.82 -18.93
C PRO A 349 -26.86 -11.10 -18.10
N LEU A 350 -27.88 -11.93 -18.29
CA LEU A 350 -28.04 -13.20 -17.59
C LEU A 350 -27.24 -14.31 -18.29
N SER A 351 -25.92 -14.47 -18.07
CA SER A 351 -25.29 -15.82 -18.09
C SER A 351 -23.84 -15.92 -17.58
N ALA A 352 -23.51 -17.16 -17.14
CA ALA A 352 -22.23 -17.79 -16.82
C ALA A 352 -21.62 -17.57 -15.42
N LYS A 353 -21.96 -18.48 -14.48
CA LYS A 353 -21.27 -18.80 -13.20
C LYS A 353 -20.25 -17.76 -12.68
N THR A 354 -20.65 -16.50 -12.54
CA THR A 354 -19.84 -15.49 -11.88
C THR A 354 -19.97 -15.77 -10.40
N THR A 355 -19.07 -16.57 -9.84
CA THR A 355 -18.81 -16.46 -8.40
C THR A 355 -18.49 -14.99 -8.14
N ASP A 356 -19.10 -14.38 -7.13
CA ASP A 356 -18.74 -13.01 -6.78
C ASP A 356 -17.24 -13.00 -6.48
N ILE A 357 -16.48 -12.37 -7.37
CA ILE A 357 -15.02 -12.28 -7.32
C ILE A 357 -14.60 -11.79 -5.95
N TRP A 358 -15.41 -10.89 -5.39
CA TRP A 358 -15.18 -10.31 -4.09
C TRP A 358 -15.32 -11.31 -2.97
N GLU A 359 -16.16 -12.35 -3.06
CA GLU A 359 -16.22 -13.39 -2.04
C GLU A 359 -14.88 -14.12 -1.91
N GLN A 360 -14.27 -14.51 -3.04
CA GLN A 360 -12.97 -15.20 -3.00
C GLN A 360 -11.82 -14.29 -2.54
N ILE A 361 -11.89 -13.00 -2.89
CA ILE A 361 -10.88 -12.01 -2.49
C ILE A 361 -11.02 -11.64 -1.01
N LYS A 362 -12.25 -11.48 -0.51
CA LYS A 362 -12.53 -11.23 0.91
C LYS A 362 -12.01 -12.36 1.80
N CYS A 363 -11.97 -13.60 1.30
CA CYS A 363 -11.41 -14.74 2.02
C CYS A 363 -9.88 -14.86 1.95
N ALA A 364 -9.20 -14.09 1.08
CA ALA A 364 -7.74 -14.12 0.97
C ALA A 364 -7.08 -13.23 2.04
N SER A 365 -5.98 -13.70 2.64
CA SER A 365 -5.19 -12.84 3.54
C SER A 365 -4.43 -11.77 2.75
N SER A 366 -3.96 -10.71 3.43
CA SER A 366 -3.10 -9.70 2.81
C SER A 366 -1.84 -10.32 2.19
N GLU A 367 -1.23 -11.34 2.81
CA GLU A 367 -0.09 -12.05 2.22
C GLU A 367 -0.45 -12.83 0.95
N ASP A 368 -1.65 -13.41 0.91
CA ASP A 368 -2.12 -14.11 -0.29
C ASP A 368 -2.38 -13.14 -1.44
N LEU A 369 -2.96 -11.97 -1.14
CA LEU A 369 -3.12 -10.86 -2.08
C LEU A 369 -1.76 -10.29 -2.53
N ALA A 370 -0.80 -10.11 -1.63
CA ALA A 370 0.56 -9.67 -1.96
C ALA A 370 1.20 -10.59 -3.01
N VAL A 371 1.08 -11.91 -2.79
CA VAL A 371 1.60 -12.92 -3.73
C VAL A 371 0.89 -12.87 -5.07
N ALA A 372 -0.44 -12.70 -5.09
CA ALA A 372 -1.20 -12.61 -6.33
C ALA A 372 -0.90 -11.31 -7.11
N ASN A 373 -0.85 -10.16 -6.44
CA ASN A 373 -0.43 -8.88 -6.99
C ASN A 373 0.97 -8.96 -7.61
N TYR A 374 1.94 -9.54 -6.89
CA TYR A 374 3.29 -9.76 -7.40
C TYR A 374 3.29 -10.62 -8.67
N ARG A 375 2.57 -11.76 -8.65
CA ARG A 375 2.46 -12.65 -9.81
C ARG A 375 1.84 -11.93 -11.00
N TYR A 376 0.79 -11.16 -10.77
CA TYR A 376 0.11 -10.39 -11.82
C TYR A 376 1.06 -9.39 -12.46
N LYS A 377 1.76 -8.58 -11.64
CA LYS A 377 2.76 -7.61 -12.11
C LYS A 377 3.86 -8.24 -12.96
N VAL A 378 4.28 -9.46 -12.63
CA VAL A 378 5.28 -10.20 -13.43
C VAL A 378 4.71 -10.67 -14.78
N ILE A 379 3.47 -11.16 -14.82
CA ILE A 379 2.89 -11.73 -16.05
C ILE A 379 2.21 -10.70 -16.95
N GLU A 380 1.77 -9.56 -16.42
CA GLU A 380 1.01 -8.53 -17.15
C GLU A 380 1.70 -8.10 -18.47
N PRO A 381 3.01 -7.77 -18.50
CA PRO A 381 3.68 -7.44 -19.75
C PRO A 381 3.62 -8.58 -20.78
N TYR A 382 3.64 -9.84 -20.33
CA TYR A 382 3.51 -11.02 -21.19
C TYR A 382 2.07 -11.30 -21.64
N LEU A 383 1.07 -10.76 -20.95
CA LEU A 383 -0.34 -10.82 -21.36
C LEU A 383 -0.62 -9.77 -22.44
N HIS A 384 0.04 -8.62 -22.37
CA HIS A 384 -0.07 -7.53 -23.35
C HIS A 384 0.90 -7.65 -24.55
N GLY A 385 1.68 -8.72 -24.64
CA GLY A 385 2.58 -8.96 -25.77
C GLY A 385 3.90 -8.18 -25.72
N SER A 386 4.22 -7.56 -24.57
CA SER A 386 5.43 -6.75 -24.35
C SER A 386 6.31 -7.34 -23.24
N PRO A 387 6.91 -8.53 -23.44
CA PRO A 387 7.72 -9.17 -22.40
C PRO A 387 8.99 -8.35 -22.10
N PRO A 388 9.42 -8.26 -20.83
CA PRO A 388 10.65 -7.55 -20.46
C PRO A 388 11.88 -8.27 -21.02
N ILE A 389 12.89 -7.49 -21.45
CA ILE A 389 14.15 -8.02 -22.01
C ILE A 389 14.92 -8.86 -20.97
N ASN A 390 14.88 -8.44 -19.71
CA ASN A 390 15.49 -9.17 -18.60
C ASN A 390 14.43 -9.45 -17.52
N SER A 391 14.04 -10.72 -17.37
CA SER A 391 13.13 -11.12 -16.29
C SER A 391 13.91 -11.65 -15.09
N SER A 392 13.58 -11.15 -13.90
CA SER A 392 14.09 -11.70 -12.64
C SER A 392 13.48 -13.06 -12.27
N VAL A 393 12.43 -13.49 -12.99
CA VAL A 393 11.69 -14.72 -12.72
C VAL A 393 11.94 -15.74 -13.85
N PRO A 394 12.22 -17.02 -13.53
CA PRO A 394 12.42 -18.05 -14.55
C PRO A 394 11.21 -18.23 -15.48
N GLU A 395 11.47 -18.42 -16.78
CA GLU A 395 10.41 -18.55 -17.79
C GLU A 395 9.38 -19.64 -17.46
N ARG A 396 9.82 -20.77 -16.91
CA ARG A 396 8.92 -21.87 -16.50
C ARG A 396 7.87 -21.40 -15.50
N THR A 397 8.27 -20.55 -14.56
CA THR A 397 7.39 -19.98 -13.54
C THR A 397 6.39 -19.01 -14.15
N VAL A 398 6.85 -18.13 -15.05
CA VAL A 398 5.99 -17.21 -15.81
C VAL A 398 4.96 -17.98 -16.63
N ARG A 399 5.38 -19.01 -17.37
CA ARG A 399 4.48 -19.89 -18.13
C ARG A 399 3.43 -20.57 -17.24
N SER A 400 3.85 -21.06 -16.07
CA SER A 400 2.93 -21.66 -15.10
C SER A 400 1.88 -20.67 -14.59
N TRP A 401 2.28 -19.44 -14.24
CA TRP A 401 1.35 -18.41 -13.77
C TRP A 401 0.40 -17.93 -14.86
N LYS A 402 0.89 -17.73 -16.09
CA LYS A 402 0.03 -17.44 -17.26
C LYS A 402 -1.00 -18.55 -17.48
N SER A 403 -0.58 -19.81 -17.41
CA SER A 403 -1.49 -20.95 -17.56
C SER A 403 -2.60 -20.93 -16.51
N LYS A 404 -2.27 -20.66 -15.23
CA LYS A 404 -3.27 -20.53 -14.16
C LYS A 404 -4.18 -19.34 -14.36
N TYR A 405 -3.65 -18.21 -14.80
CA TYR A 405 -4.41 -17.02 -15.13
C TYR A 405 -5.44 -17.31 -16.23
N HIS A 406 -5.03 -17.89 -17.36
CA HIS A 406 -5.95 -18.24 -18.44
C HIS A 406 -6.96 -19.31 -18.03
N GLN A 407 -6.56 -20.30 -17.22
CA GLN A 407 -7.47 -21.30 -16.70
C GLN A 407 -8.57 -20.65 -15.82
N ALA A 408 -8.20 -19.74 -14.93
CA ALA A 408 -9.15 -19.03 -14.09
C ALA A 408 -10.03 -18.07 -14.90
N LEU A 409 -9.47 -17.41 -15.92
CA LEU A 409 -10.22 -16.57 -16.85
C LEU A 409 -11.31 -17.40 -17.57
N ASN A 410 -10.97 -18.59 -18.05
CA ASN A 410 -11.93 -19.46 -18.73
C ASN A 410 -12.98 -20.04 -17.78
N ASN A 411 -12.59 -20.40 -16.55
CA ASN A 411 -13.47 -21.09 -15.60
C ASN A 411 -14.38 -20.14 -14.82
N TYR A 412 -13.91 -18.93 -14.52
CA TYR A 412 -14.57 -17.98 -13.62
C TYR A 412 -14.82 -16.61 -14.25
N GLY A 413 -14.33 -16.37 -15.47
CA GLY A 413 -14.36 -15.04 -16.10
C GLY A 413 -13.28 -14.09 -15.60
N TRP A 414 -12.45 -14.51 -14.62
CA TRP A 414 -11.47 -13.65 -13.95
C TRP A 414 -10.13 -14.35 -13.76
N GLY A 415 -9.12 -13.93 -14.52
CA GLY A 415 -7.80 -14.57 -14.49
C GLY A 415 -7.02 -14.32 -13.20
N TYR A 416 -7.23 -13.18 -12.54
CA TYR A 416 -6.53 -12.80 -11.30
C TYR A 416 -6.71 -13.85 -10.19
N ILE A 417 -7.90 -14.45 -10.07
CA ILE A 417 -8.21 -15.49 -9.08
C ILE A 417 -7.23 -16.68 -9.18
N GLY A 418 -6.81 -17.04 -10.40
CA GLY A 418 -5.85 -18.13 -10.63
C GLY A 418 -4.45 -17.87 -10.07
N LEU A 419 -4.15 -16.61 -9.71
CA LEU A 419 -2.87 -16.19 -9.15
C LEU A 419 -2.86 -16.24 -7.62
N LEU A 420 -4.02 -16.38 -6.96
CA LEU A 420 -4.08 -16.56 -5.51
C LEU A 420 -3.36 -17.86 -5.12
N PRO A 421 -2.51 -17.84 -4.09
CA PRO A 421 -1.90 -19.05 -3.58
C PRO A 421 -2.95 -19.89 -2.84
N ASN A 422 -2.97 -21.20 -3.09
CA ASN A 422 -3.85 -22.13 -2.38
C ASN A 422 -3.36 -22.43 -0.94
N ARG A 423 -2.91 -21.45 -0.16
CA ARG A 423 -2.35 -21.69 1.19
C ARG A 423 -3.40 -22.30 2.12
N GLY A 424 -4.64 -21.81 2.06
CA GLY A 424 -5.77 -22.36 2.82
C GLY A 424 -6.17 -23.80 2.47
N LYS A 425 -5.72 -24.33 1.32
CA LYS A 425 -5.96 -25.72 0.89
C LYS A 425 -4.73 -26.62 1.06
N LYS A 426 -3.67 -26.12 1.70
CA LYS A 426 -2.46 -26.89 2.00
C LYS A 426 -2.50 -27.40 3.44
N GLY A 427 -1.99 -28.62 3.62
CA GLY A 427 -1.98 -29.31 4.91
C GLY A 427 -3.22 -30.19 5.10
N ASN A 428 -3.03 -31.33 5.75
CA ASN A 428 -4.15 -32.16 6.18
C ASN A 428 -4.83 -31.43 7.35
N ARG A 429 -6.04 -30.90 7.12
CA ARG A 429 -6.87 -30.23 8.13
C ARG A 429 -7.94 -31.14 8.72
N VAL A 430 -7.95 -32.40 8.28
CA VAL A 430 -8.70 -33.44 8.96
C VAL A 430 -7.88 -33.78 10.19
N ASP A 431 -8.47 -33.60 11.38
CA ASP A 431 -7.84 -34.04 12.61
C ASP A 431 -7.38 -35.48 12.46
N ARG A 432 -6.13 -35.75 12.86
CA ARG A 432 -5.51 -37.07 12.69
C ARG A 432 -6.31 -38.17 13.39
N PHE A 433 -7.05 -37.82 14.43
CA PHE A 433 -7.88 -38.71 15.23
C PHE A 433 -9.31 -38.15 15.32
N SER A 434 -10.30 -39.04 15.32
CA SER A 434 -11.71 -38.66 15.45
C SER A 434 -12.04 -38.11 16.85
N PRO A 435 -13.14 -37.35 17.03
CA PRO A 435 -13.62 -36.94 18.34
C PRO A 435 -13.77 -38.09 19.33
N ASP A 436 -14.34 -39.23 18.90
CA ASP A 436 -14.48 -40.44 19.72
C ASP A 436 -13.14 -40.99 20.21
N THR A 437 -12.08 -40.74 19.45
CA THR A 437 -10.73 -41.18 19.80
C THR A 437 -10.12 -40.28 20.87
N TRP A 438 -10.39 -38.96 20.81
CA TRP A 438 -10.02 -38.04 21.87
C TRP A 438 -10.79 -38.30 23.15
N GLU A 439 -12.10 -38.55 23.05
CA GLU A 439 -12.94 -38.88 24.21
C GLU A 439 -12.45 -40.16 24.93
N PHE A 440 -12.00 -41.17 24.17
CA PHE A 440 -11.37 -42.36 24.74
C PHE A 440 -10.08 -42.05 25.51
N ILE A 441 -9.24 -41.15 24.98
CA ILE A 441 -7.98 -40.73 25.63
C ILE A 441 -8.29 -39.93 26.89
N ASP A 442 -9.22 -38.99 26.81
CA ASP A 442 -9.64 -38.15 27.94
C ASP A 442 -10.19 -39.01 29.07
N GLN A 443 -11.01 -40.03 28.78
CA GLN A 443 -11.48 -40.97 29.80
C GLN A 443 -10.33 -41.69 30.53
N ILE A 444 -9.28 -42.11 29.80
CA ILE A 444 -8.11 -42.75 30.41
C ILE A 444 -7.31 -41.76 31.28
N ILE A 445 -7.16 -40.52 30.81
CA ILE A 445 -6.49 -39.44 31.53
C ILE A 445 -7.26 -39.12 32.81
N GLU A 446 -8.57 -38.89 32.74
CA GLU A 446 -9.42 -38.61 33.89
C GLU A 446 -9.38 -39.75 34.92
N GLN A 447 -9.51 -40.99 34.47
CA GLN A 447 -9.60 -42.16 35.35
C GLN A 447 -8.28 -42.57 35.99
N HIS A 448 -7.14 -42.27 35.38
CA HIS A 448 -5.85 -42.79 35.82
C HIS A 448 -4.81 -41.72 36.15
N TYR A 449 -4.87 -40.55 35.51
CA TYR A 449 -3.94 -39.44 35.73
C TYR A 449 -4.55 -38.34 36.59
N GLU A 450 -5.80 -37.93 36.37
CA GLU A 450 -6.43 -36.80 37.08
C GLU A 450 -7.24 -37.22 38.32
N ASN A 451 -7.16 -38.49 38.71
CA ASN A 451 -7.77 -38.97 39.94
C ASN A 451 -6.90 -38.64 41.18
N LEU A 452 -7.47 -38.81 42.38
CA LEU A 452 -6.78 -38.56 43.67
C LEU A 452 -5.52 -39.40 43.89
N LYS A 453 -5.31 -40.48 43.13
CA LYS A 453 -4.11 -41.33 43.19
C LYS A 453 -3.00 -40.84 42.24
N GLN A 454 -3.34 -39.97 41.29
CA GLN A 454 -2.47 -39.23 40.37
C GLN A 454 -1.28 -40.05 39.85
N ARG A 455 -1.56 -41.12 39.09
CA ARG A 455 -0.49 -42.00 38.59
C ARG A 455 0.46 -41.22 37.69
N GLY A 456 1.74 -41.58 37.69
CA GLY A 456 2.74 -40.94 36.83
C GLY A 456 2.39 -41.08 35.34
N LYS A 457 2.70 -40.05 34.54
CA LYS A 457 2.37 -39.96 33.10
C LYS A 457 2.70 -41.22 32.31
N LEU A 458 3.87 -41.83 32.58
CA LEU A 458 4.35 -43.04 31.92
C LEU A 458 3.49 -44.28 32.24
N ALA A 459 2.98 -44.37 33.47
CA ALA A 459 2.09 -45.45 33.89
C ALA A 459 0.70 -45.30 33.26
N THR A 460 0.18 -44.07 33.17
CA THR A 460 -1.08 -43.80 32.46
C THR A 460 -0.95 -44.05 30.97
N TYR A 461 0.16 -43.64 30.34
CA TYR A 461 0.43 -43.94 28.94
C TYR A 461 0.49 -45.46 28.68
N GLY A 462 1.13 -46.24 29.56
CA GLY A 462 1.13 -47.71 29.45
C GLY A 462 -0.25 -48.36 29.67
N ILE A 463 -1.20 -47.66 30.31
CA ILE A 463 -2.60 -48.10 30.37
C ILE A 463 -3.31 -47.73 29.07
N LEU A 464 -3.11 -46.50 28.57
CA LEU A 464 -3.65 -46.05 27.30
C LEU A 464 -3.29 -47.02 26.17
N VAL A 465 -2.01 -47.37 26.00
CA VAL A 465 -1.55 -48.30 24.95
C VAL A 465 -2.23 -49.67 25.05
N ARG A 466 -2.40 -50.21 26.26
CA ARG A 466 -3.06 -51.52 26.46
C ARG A 466 -4.56 -51.46 26.16
N GLU A 467 -5.24 -50.42 26.61
CA GLU A 467 -6.67 -50.26 26.33
C GLU A 467 -6.90 -49.91 24.84
N TRP A 468 -5.94 -49.23 24.20
CA TRP A 468 -5.93 -48.95 22.77
C TRP A 468 -5.85 -50.24 21.93
N GLU A 469 -4.96 -51.16 22.30
CA GLU A 469 -4.85 -52.48 21.68
C GLU A 469 -6.12 -53.33 21.89
N LYS A 470 -6.67 -53.33 23.12
CA LYS A 470 -7.93 -54.06 23.43
C LYS A 470 -9.13 -53.52 22.67
N ALA A 471 -9.21 -52.21 22.47
CA ALA A 471 -10.26 -51.56 21.71
C ALA A 471 -10.16 -51.85 20.20
N GLY A 472 -9.13 -52.57 19.74
CA GLY A 472 -8.96 -52.96 18.35
C GLY A 472 -8.69 -51.76 17.42
N LYS A 473 -8.17 -50.65 17.96
CA LYS A 473 -7.85 -49.45 17.20
C LYS A 473 -6.61 -49.73 16.33
N THR A 474 -6.75 -49.60 15.02
CA THR A 474 -5.69 -49.88 14.04
C THR A 474 -4.71 -48.73 13.84
N ASP A 475 -5.07 -47.53 14.31
CA ASP A 475 -4.21 -46.35 14.23
C ASP A 475 -3.15 -46.37 15.33
N PRO A 476 -1.95 -45.79 15.10
CA PRO A 476 -0.94 -45.64 16.13
C PRO A 476 -1.51 -44.88 17.33
N CYS A 477 -1.27 -45.40 18.54
CA CYS A 477 -1.62 -44.70 19.78
C CYS A 477 -0.94 -43.31 19.78
N PRO A 478 -1.70 -42.21 20.00
CA PRO A 478 -1.22 -40.83 19.94
C PRO A 478 -0.06 -40.52 20.89
#